data_AF-A0A963DML3-F1
#
_entry.id   AF-A0A963DML3-F1
#
_cell.length_a   1.000
_cell.length_b   1.000
_cell.length_c   1.000
_cell.angle_alpha   90.00
_cell.angle_beta   90.00
_cell.angle_gamma   90.00
#
_symmetry.space_group_name_H-M   'P 1'
#
loop_
_entity.id
_entity.type
_entity.pdbx_description
1 polymer ?
#
loop_
_entity_poly.entity_id
_entity_poly.type
_entity_poly.pdbx_seq_one_letter_code
_entity_poly.pdbx_strand_id
1 'polypeptide(L)'
;MVSRRSGFVLVILPAALGAAFTFLVSTAWAGDIVLSLEEPAADSTYSGVANIRGWAVGAAGVNRVELYVDGAFKTNIPVGGRRADVGDAYPDYPNSANSGFSMAFNYSGLSAGQHTISVRAVDQEQTTEDSSAAFNVARFDNPYISDASRISLNGATVSHNSGRTLFINNMTADGKTYDIRLDWRTEMQGYAISQIIPTGDGEQDFSGTYEFKGSLVSNTCGIQAPSDLNGPLTLSQNGSQLSGNLEGVSVLGAVDAQGNFSLTTSVEETENSPCNIQSYQVLQGNFISETSILAFNVQQVGDDPACSIKCAVLYSGTFEKPGNVTTTSENPSEQTITSDLQAFTDRLKEQLRSPMSRGD
;
A
#
# COMPACT_ATOMS: atom_id res chain seq x y z
N MET A 1 77.91 -26.13 -10.30
CA MET A 1 76.84 -26.86 -11.02
C MET A 1 75.72 -27.13 -10.03
N VAL A 2 74.57 -26.49 -10.25
CA VAL A 2 73.19 -26.79 -9.77
C VAL A 2 73.02 -27.43 -8.38
N SER A 3 72.35 -26.73 -7.46
CA SER A 3 70.98 -27.08 -7.00
C SER A 3 70.56 -26.32 -5.73
N ARG A 4 69.29 -25.92 -5.72
CA ARG A 4 68.55 -25.06 -4.77
C ARG A 4 68.36 -25.65 -3.37
N ARG A 5 68.13 -24.76 -2.39
CA ARG A 5 67.09 -24.85 -1.32
C ARG A 5 66.92 -23.43 -0.73
N SER A 6 65.88 -22.69 -1.10
CA SER A 6 64.53 -22.67 -0.48
C SER A 6 64.56 -22.09 0.94
N GLY A 7 64.27 -20.79 1.04
CA GLY A 7 63.97 -20.10 2.30
C GLY A 7 62.51 -20.27 2.68
N PHE A 8 62.25 -20.54 3.96
CA PHE A 8 60.94 -20.51 4.60
C PHE A 8 60.96 -19.34 5.59
N VAL A 9 60.12 -18.33 5.37
CA VAL A 9 59.72 -17.40 6.43
C VAL A 9 58.20 -17.49 6.51
N LEU A 10 57.76 -17.94 7.68
CA LEU A 10 56.38 -18.08 8.10
C LEU A 10 55.85 -16.68 8.44
N VAL A 11 54.84 -16.20 7.71
CA VAL A 11 54.01 -15.06 8.13
C VAL A 11 52.58 -15.58 8.23
N ILE A 12 52.01 -15.48 9.42
CA ILE A 12 50.64 -15.86 9.77
C ILE A 12 49.80 -14.58 9.80
N LEU A 13 48.57 -14.65 9.25
CA LEU A 13 47.30 -13.95 9.58
C LEU A 13 46.59 -13.39 8.33
N PRO A 14 45.24 -13.25 8.34
CA PRO A 14 44.21 -14.22 8.74
C PRO A 14 43.22 -14.52 7.59
N ALA A 15 42.48 -15.61 7.73
CA ALA A 15 41.36 -15.97 6.86
C ALA A 15 40.24 -14.91 6.95
N ALA A 16 39.94 -14.24 5.83
CA ALA A 16 38.67 -13.58 5.63
C ALA A 16 37.73 -14.57 4.93
N LEU A 17 36.68 -14.98 5.64
CA LEU A 17 35.54 -15.71 5.10
C LEU A 17 34.97 -14.91 3.92
N GLY A 18 35.14 -15.42 2.70
CA GLY A 18 34.38 -14.96 1.55
C GLY A 18 32.94 -15.42 1.71
N ALA A 19 32.02 -14.49 1.97
CA ALA A 19 30.60 -14.74 1.77
C ALA A 19 30.38 -14.94 0.26
N ALA A 20 30.19 -16.19 -0.16
CA ALA A 20 29.75 -16.50 -1.50
C ALA A 20 28.31 -15.98 -1.66
N PHE A 21 28.15 -14.79 -2.23
CA PHE A 21 26.89 -14.35 -2.80
C PHE A 21 26.59 -15.25 -4.00
N THR A 22 25.82 -16.31 -3.79
CA THR A 22 25.18 -17.05 -4.88
C THR A 22 24.14 -16.14 -5.50
N PHE A 23 24.51 -15.46 -6.58
CA PHE A 23 23.54 -14.85 -7.50
C PHE A 23 22.71 -15.98 -8.09
N LEU A 24 21.43 -16.03 -7.71
CA LEU A 24 20.43 -16.82 -8.44
C LEU A 24 20.27 -16.13 -9.79
N VAL A 25 20.93 -16.65 -10.83
CA VAL A 25 20.67 -16.25 -12.21
C VAL A 25 19.31 -16.83 -12.57
N SER A 26 18.29 -15.99 -12.64
CA SER A 26 16.99 -16.36 -13.18
C SER A 26 17.14 -16.63 -14.66
N THR A 27 17.04 -17.90 -15.08
CA THR A 27 16.96 -18.25 -16.49
C THR A 27 15.66 -17.68 -17.04
N ALA A 28 15.76 -16.72 -17.97
CA ALA A 28 14.61 -16.12 -18.64
C ALA A 28 13.86 -17.19 -19.46
N TRP A 29 12.57 -17.34 -19.21
CA TRP A 29 11.68 -18.16 -20.05
C TRP A 29 11.09 -17.29 -21.16
N ALA A 30 10.71 -17.88 -22.30
CA ALA A 30 10.00 -17.13 -23.34
C ALA A 30 8.69 -16.53 -22.77
N GLY A 31 8.47 -15.23 -22.96
CA GLY A 31 7.34 -14.49 -22.39
C GLY A 31 7.54 -13.96 -20.96
N ASP A 32 8.75 -14.04 -20.39
CA ASP A 32 9.02 -13.50 -19.05
C ASP A 32 9.31 -11.99 -19.07
N ILE A 33 8.53 -11.21 -18.31
CA ILE A 33 8.71 -9.78 -18.09
C ILE A 33 8.85 -9.54 -16.58
N VAL A 34 9.88 -8.80 -16.19
CA VAL A 34 10.04 -8.30 -14.83
C VAL A 34 9.84 -6.79 -14.85
N LEU A 35 8.89 -6.32 -14.03
CA LEU A 35 8.46 -4.93 -13.98
C LEU A 35 8.45 -4.44 -12.54
N SER A 36 8.98 -3.23 -12.32
CA SER A 36 8.90 -2.53 -11.04
C SER A 36 8.42 -1.10 -11.25
N LEU A 37 7.27 -0.78 -10.63
CA LEU A 37 6.83 0.60 -10.40
C LEU A 37 7.48 1.11 -9.11
N GLU A 38 8.35 2.10 -9.22
CA GLU A 38 9.05 2.68 -8.06
C GLU A 38 8.38 3.95 -7.56
N GLU A 39 7.83 4.77 -8.46
CA GLU A 39 6.98 5.91 -8.11
C GLU A 39 5.74 5.96 -9.03
N PRO A 40 4.53 6.17 -8.47
CA PRO A 40 4.29 6.48 -7.07
C PRO A 40 4.47 5.28 -6.13
N ALA A 41 5.15 5.50 -4.99
CA ALA A 41 5.16 4.54 -3.89
C ALA A 41 3.75 4.32 -3.34
N ALA A 42 3.45 3.06 -2.98
CA ALA A 42 2.18 2.69 -2.39
C ALA A 42 1.91 3.49 -1.10
N ASP A 43 0.64 3.82 -0.88
CA ASP A 43 0.10 4.49 0.31
C ASP A 43 0.77 5.84 0.63
N SER A 44 1.42 6.46 -0.37
CA SER A 44 2.07 7.76 -0.25
C SER A 44 1.20 8.88 -0.81
N THR A 45 1.45 10.11 -0.36
CA THR A 45 0.77 11.30 -0.90
C THR A 45 1.63 12.01 -1.95
N TYR A 46 0.98 12.44 -3.04
CA TYR A 46 1.54 13.25 -4.10
C TYR A 46 0.74 14.54 -4.29
N SER A 47 1.42 15.59 -4.73
CA SER A 47 0.84 16.89 -5.03
C SER A 47 1.57 17.53 -6.20
N GLY A 48 0.92 18.46 -6.90
CA GLY A 48 1.49 19.21 -8.00
C GLY A 48 1.99 18.30 -9.13
N VAL A 49 3.22 18.54 -9.57
CA VAL A 49 3.90 17.76 -10.61
C VAL A 49 5.04 16.96 -10.00
N ALA A 50 5.03 15.65 -10.15
CA ALA A 50 6.07 14.73 -9.69
C ALA A 50 6.27 13.60 -10.72
N ASN A 51 7.25 12.73 -10.50
CA ASN A 51 7.57 11.67 -11.45
C ASN A 51 6.77 10.38 -11.20
N ILE A 52 6.35 9.77 -12.30
CA ILE A 52 6.13 8.33 -12.38
C ILE A 52 7.44 7.72 -12.87
N ARG A 53 7.93 6.66 -12.23
CA ARG A 53 9.16 5.98 -12.67
C ARG A 53 9.26 4.54 -12.22
N GLY A 54 10.14 3.83 -12.88
CA GLY A 54 10.46 2.44 -12.57
C GLY A 54 11.38 1.85 -13.62
N TRP A 55 11.37 0.53 -13.75
CA TRP A 55 12.13 -0.20 -14.76
C TRP A 55 11.38 -1.45 -15.21
N ALA A 56 11.65 -1.88 -16.43
CA ALA A 56 11.10 -3.10 -16.99
C ALA A 56 12.13 -3.81 -17.86
N VAL A 57 12.21 -5.13 -17.75
CA VAL A 57 12.97 -6.02 -18.64
C VAL A 57 12.06 -7.13 -19.12
N GLY A 58 12.20 -7.55 -20.38
CA GLY A 58 11.45 -8.68 -20.94
C GLY A 58 12.35 -9.55 -21.79
N ALA A 59 12.14 -10.87 -21.80
CA ALA A 59 12.98 -11.82 -22.52
C ALA A 59 13.04 -11.52 -24.03
N ALA A 60 11.92 -11.07 -24.63
CA ALA A 60 11.84 -10.60 -26.01
C ALA A 60 12.24 -9.12 -26.20
N GLY A 61 12.64 -8.44 -25.12
CA GLY A 61 12.86 -7.01 -25.05
C GLY A 61 11.57 -6.21 -24.87
N VAL A 62 11.60 -5.17 -24.04
CA VAL A 62 10.44 -4.29 -23.80
C VAL A 62 10.19 -3.42 -25.04
N ASN A 63 8.96 -3.45 -25.55
CA ASN A 63 8.50 -2.60 -26.65
C ASN A 63 8.00 -1.25 -26.14
N ARG A 64 7.14 -1.25 -25.11
CA ARG A 64 6.56 -0.06 -24.51
C ARG A 64 6.13 -0.29 -23.06
N VAL A 65 5.95 0.80 -22.34
CA VAL A 65 5.29 0.82 -21.04
C VAL A 65 4.06 1.72 -21.14
N GLU A 66 2.89 1.20 -20.79
CA GLU A 66 1.61 1.89 -20.82
C GLU A 66 1.26 2.38 -19.41
N LEU A 67 0.68 3.59 -19.30
CA LEU A 67 0.19 4.16 -18.05
C LEU A 67 -1.34 4.12 -18.00
N TYR A 68 -1.85 3.61 -16.90
CA TYR A 68 -3.26 3.65 -16.52
C TYR A 68 -3.43 4.42 -15.20
N VAL A 69 -4.49 5.21 -15.11
CA VAL A 69 -4.91 5.84 -13.85
C VAL A 69 -6.37 5.50 -13.64
N ASP A 70 -6.68 4.93 -12.48
CA ASP A 70 -8.01 4.43 -12.09
C ASP A 70 -8.61 3.50 -13.16
N GLY A 71 -7.77 2.58 -13.68
CA GLY A 71 -8.13 1.61 -14.71
C GLY A 71 -8.22 2.16 -16.14
N ALA A 72 -8.12 3.48 -16.33
CA ALA A 72 -8.20 4.10 -17.65
C ALA A 72 -6.81 4.38 -18.25
N PHE A 73 -6.57 3.88 -19.47
CA PHE A 73 -5.35 4.18 -20.23
C PHE A 73 -5.17 5.70 -20.41
N LYS A 74 -3.97 6.20 -20.17
CA LYS A 74 -3.62 7.61 -20.29
C LYS A 74 -2.64 7.87 -21.42
N THR A 75 -1.50 7.19 -21.42
CA THR A 75 -0.41 7.40 -22.39
C THR A 75 0.64 6.30 -22.28
N ASN A 76 1.62 6.28 -23.19
CA ASN A 76 2.83 5.48 -23.05
C ASN A 76 3.91 6.28 -22.31
N ILE A 77 4.64 5.63 -21.40
CA ILE A 77 5.78 6.19 -20.69
C ILE A 77 7.06 5.99 -21.51
N PRO A 78 7.90 7.02 -21.69
CA PRO A 78 9.21 6.85 -22.31
C PRO A 78 10.09 5.84 -21.57
N VAL A 79 10.70 4.92 -22.32
CA VAL A 79 11.66 3.90 -21.85
C VAL A 79 13.07 4.23 -22.33
N GLY A 80 14.10 3.58 -21.77
CA GLY A 80 15.51 3.77 -22.19
C GLY A 80 16.39 4.43 -21.14
N GLY A 81 15.87 4.69 -19.94
CA GLY A 81 16.62 5.28 -18.83
C GLY A 81 17.70 4.32 -18.32
N ARG A 82 18.90 4.82 -18.04
CA ARG A 82 20.03 4.00 -17.60
C ARG A 82 19.81 3.47 -16.17
N ARG A 83 19.93 2.15 -16.00
CA ARG A 83 19.81 1.38 -14.76
C ARG A 83 20.87 0.28 -14.71
N ALA A 84 22.08 0.66 -14.30
CA ALA A 84 23.20 -0.29 -14.24
C ALA A 84 22.94 -1.42 -13.22
N ASP A 85 22.29 -1.08 -12.11
CA ASP A 85 21.80 -2.03 -11.11
C ASP A 85 20.89 -3.12 -11.71
N VAL A 86 19.97 -2.73 -12.59
CA VAL A 86 19.09 -3.67 -13.30
C VAL A 86 19.86 -4.45 -14.37
N GLY A 87 20.80 -3.81 -15.05
CA GLY A 87 21.69 -4.47 -16.02
C GLY A 87 22.53 -5.58 -15.40
N ASP A 88 23.06 -5.35 -14.19
CA ASP A 88 23.85 -6.33 -13.45
C ASP A 88 22.98 -7.47 -12.90
N ALA A 89 21.74 -7.18 -12.50
CA ALA A 89 20.80 -8.18 -11.98
C ALA A 89 20.16 -9.05 -13.08
N TYR A 90 19.93 -8.49 -14.27
CA TYR A 90 19.26 -9.14 -15.41
C TYR A 90 20.13 -9.08 -16.69
N PRO A 91 21.34 -9.67 -16.68
CA PRO A 91 22.30 -9.52 -17.78
C PRO A 91 21.84 -10.18 -19.09
N ASP A 92 20.99 -11.21 -19.01
CA ASP A 92 20.51 -11.96 -20.17
C ASP A 92 19.31 -11.29 -20.87
N TYR A 93 18.73 -10.24 -20.27
CA TYR A 93 17.60 -9.52 -20.85
C TYR A 93 18.10 -8.43 -21.81
N PRO A 94 17.52 -8.32 -23.02
CA PRO A 94 17.88 -7.27 -23.98
C PRO A 94 17.76 -5.87 -23.38
N ASN A 95 18.83 -5.07 -23.50
CA ASN A 95 18.90 -3.68 -23.04
C ASN A 95 18.60 -3.47 -21.54
N SER A 96 18.82 -4.46 -20.68
CA SER A 96 18.55 -4.37 -19.24
C SER A 96 19.22 -3.19 -18.53
N ALA A 97 20.40 -2.77 -18.97
CA ALA A 97 21.09 -1.58 -18.46
C ALA A 97 20.41 -0.24 -18.84
N ASN A 98 19.45 -0.24 -19.77
CA ASN A 98 18.65 0.91 -20.20
C ASN A 98 17.14 0.64 -19.99
N SER A 99 16.79 -0.17 -19.00
CA SER A 99 15.42 -0.62 -18.69
C SER A 99 14.52 0.43 -18.04
N GLY A 100 15.08 1.58 -17.63
CA GLY A 100 14.35 2.59 -16.88
C GLY A 100 13.25 3.26 -17.71
N PHE A 101 12.12 3.53 -17.08
CA PHE A 101 11.07 4.40 -17.60
C PHE A 101 10.79 5.54 -16.64
N SER A 102 10.44 6.71 -17.16
CA SER A 102 10.00 7.84 -16.33
C SER A 102 9.23 8.89 -17.12
N MET A 103 8.27 9.54 -16.46
CA MET A 103 7.64 10.75 -16.95
C MET A 103 7.23 11.68 -15.79
N ALA A 104 7.23 12.98 -16.05
CA ALA A 104 6.55 13.93 -15.16
C ALA A 104 5.03 13.77 -15.30
N PHE A 105 4.31 13.81 -14.18
CA PHE A 105 2.87 13.64 -14.10
C PHE A 105 2.26 14.72 -13.19
N ASN A 106 1.17 15.34 -13.62
CA ASN A 106 0.43 16.33 -12.85
C ASN A 106 -0.60 15.65 -11.95
N TYR A 107 -0.19 15.30 -10.73
CA TYR A 107 -1.04 14.71 -9.70
C TYR A 107 -2.18 15.65 -9.29
N SER A 108 -1.95 16.97 -9.24
CA SER A 108 -3.01 17.95 -8.98
C SER A 108 -4.05 18.04 -10.10
N GLY A 109 -3.83 17.39 -11.25
CA GLY A 109 -4.85 17.19 -12.28
C GLY A 109 -5.94 16.19 -11.89
N LEU A 110 -5.69 15.33 -10.89
CA LEU A 110 -6.65 14.39 -10.33
C LEU A 110 -7.47 15.05 -9.20
N SER A 111 -8.58 14.43 -8.80
CA SER A 111 -9.32 14.82 -7.60
C SER A 111 -8.46 14.66 -6.34
N ALA A 112 -8.81 15.34 -5.25
CA ALA A 112 -8.20 15.04 -3.96
C ALA A 112 -8.67 13.66 -3.46
N GLY A 113 -7.81 12.96 -2.71
CA GLY A 113 -8.11 11.62 -2.18
C GLY A 113 -7.36 10.50 -2.89
N GLN A 114 -7.84 9.26 -2.70
CA GLN A 114 -7.17 8.05 -3.16
C GLN A 114 -7.33 7.82 -4.66
N HIS A 115 -6.24 7.38 -5.31
CA HIS A 115 -6.17 7.01 -6.72
C HIS A 115 -5.28 5.77 -6.89
N THR A 116 -5.40 5.11 -8.04
CA THR A 116 -4.52 3.99 -8.42
C THR A 116 -3.81 4.30 -9.73
N ILE A 117 -2.48 4.13 -9.74
CA ILE A 117 -1.68 4.09 -10.97
C ILE A 117 -1.31 2.64 -11.24
N SER A 118 -1.48 2.23 -12.50
CA SER A 118 -0.97 0.95 -13.00
C SER A 118 -0.07 1.22 -14.20
N VAL A 119 1.07 0.56 -14.24
CA VAL A 119 1.94 0.51 -15.41
C VAL A 119 1.93 -0.89 -16.00
N ARG A 120 1.87 -0.97 -17.33
CA ARG A 120 1.92 -2.24 -18.06
C ARG A 120 3.12 -2.25 -18.99
N ALA A 121 4.06 -3.15 -18.75
CA ALA A 121 5.12 -3.44 -19.70
C ALA A 121 4.57 -4.36 -20.79
N VAL A 122 4.89 -4.06 -22.05
CA VAL A 122 4.57 -4.91 -23.20
C VAL A 122 5.86 -5.22 -23.94
N ASP A 123 6.16 -6.50 -24.17
CA ASP A 123 7.34 -6.92 -24.92
C ASP A 123 7.11 -6.93 -26.44
N GLN A 124 8.14 -7.30 -27.21
CA GLN A 124 8.04 -7.39 -28.68
C GLN A 124 7.08 -8.49 -29.16
N GLU A 125 6.79 -9.49 -28.33
CA GLU A 125 5.88 -10.61 -28.62
C GLU A 125 4.44 -10.35 -28.13
N GLN A 126 4.15 -9.14 -27.62
CA GLN A 126 2.88 -8.72 -27.02
C GLN A 126 2.52 -9.42 -25.71
N THR A 127 3.50 -10.02 -25.03
CA THR A 127 3.33 -10.43 -23.63
C THR A 127 3.26 -9.18 -22.75
N THR A 128 2.49 -9.26 -21.67
CA THR A 128 2.26 -8.11 -20.79
C THR A 128 2.48 -8.48 -19.33
N GLU A 129 3.02 -7.54 -18.56
CA GLU A 129 3.07 -7.61 -17.10
C GLU A 129 2.62 -6.26 -16.52
N ASP A 130 1.85 -6.30 -15.44
CA ASP A 130 1.27 -5.13 -14.78
C ASP A 130 1.87 -4.92 -13.39
N SER A 131 2.09 -3.65 -13.01
CA SER A 131 2.47 -3.26 -11.64
C SER A 131 1.65 -2.04 -11.23
N SER A 132 1.12 -2.04 -10.01
CA SER A 132 0.19 -1.01 -9.55
C SER A 132 0.55 -0.48 -8.18
N ALA A 133 0.20 0.79 -7.93
CA ALA A 133 0.30 1.43 -6.62
C ALA A 133 -0.92 2.31 -6.37
N ALA A 134 -1.52 2.15 -5.20
CA ALA A 134 -2.49 3.10 -4.66
C ALA A 134 -1.74 4.26 -4.00
N PHE A 135 -2.23 5.49 -4.17
CA PHE A 135 -1.63 6.70 -3.61
C PHE A 135 -2.72 7.74 -3.34
N ASN A 136 -2.37 8.77 -2.59
CA ASN A 136 -3.27 9.89 -2.31
C ASN A 136 -2.84 11.16 -3.03
N VAL A 137 -3.82 11.99 -3.38
CA VAL A 137 -3.60 13.32 -3.98
C VAL A 137 -3.94 14.39 -2.96
N ALA A 138 -2.94 15.17 -2.58
CA ALA A 138 -3.12 16.44 -1.90
C ALA A 138 -3.07 17.57 -2.93
N ARG A 139 -4.05 18.47 -2.92
CA ARG A 139 -4.10 19.60 -3.85
C ARG A 139 -4.81 20.79 -3.24
N PHE A 140 -4.44 21.98 -3.72
CA PHE A 140 -5.29 23.15 -3.55
C PHE A 140 -6.58 22.95 -4.36
N ASP A 141 -7.63 23.68 -3.97
CA ASP A 141 -8.92 23.68 -4.68
C ASP A 141 -8.71 24.02 -6.16
N ASN A 142 -7.97 25.09 -6.42
CA ASN A 142 -7.49 25.43 -7.75
C ASN A 142 -6.27 24.56 -8.10
N PRO A 143 -6.37 23.65 -9.09
CA PRO A 143 -5.28 22.74 -9.44
C PRO A 143 -4.08 23.46 -10.08
N TYR A 144 -4.27 24.70 -10.54
CA TYR A 144 -3.24 25.49 -11.19
C TYR A 144 -3.43 27.00 -10.93
N ILE A 145 -2.70 27.50 -9.93
CA ILE A 145 -2.69 28.92 -9.57
C ILE A 145 -1.65 29.63 -10.46
N SER A 146 -2.12 30.20 -11.56
CA SER A 146 -1.26 30.84 -12.58
C SER A 146 -0.67 32.18 -12.16
N ASP A 147 -1.37 32.92 -11.28
CA ASP A 147 -0.91 34.19 -10.73
C ASP A 147 -0.23 33.97 -9.37
N ALA A 148 1.10 34.07 -9.35
CA ALA A 148 1.89 33.87 -8.14
C ALA A 148 1.54 34.85 -7.00
N SER A 149 0.94 36.02 -7.30
CA SER A 149 0.52 36.99 -6.27
C SER A 149 -0.66 36.47 -5.42
N ARG A 150 -1.36 35.44 -5.90
CA ARG A 150 -2.42 34.74 -5.19
C ARG A 150 -1.88 33.80 -4.10
N ILE A 151 -0.57 33.63 -4.02
CA ILE A 151 0.12 32.85 -2.99
C ILE A 151 0.78 33.81 -1.99
N SER A 152 0.48 33.64 -0.71
CA SER A 152 1.03 34.51 0.35
C SER A 152 1.31 33.72 1.63
N LEU A 153 2.50 33.95 2.18
CA LEU A 153 2.89 33.50 3.53
C LEU A 153 2.67 34.59 4.60
N ASN A 154 2.12 35.76 4.24
CA ASN A 154 1.81 36.79 5.22
C ASN A 154 0.75 36.29 6.19
N GLY A 155 1.08 36.26 7.49
CA GLY A 155 0.22 35.70 8.53
C GLY A 155 0.35 34.18 8.72
N ALA A 156 1.12 33.50 7.86
CA ALA A 156 1.41 32.09 8.03
C ALA A 156 2.43 31.85 9.15
N THR A 157 2.34 30.69 9.79
CA THR A 157 3.35 30.22 10.76
C THR A 157 4.02 28.97 10.23
N VAL A 158 5.32 28.83 10.50
CA VAL A 158 6.10 27.65 10.11
C VAL A 158 6.61 26.97 11.36
N SER A 159 6.34 25.68 11.50
CA SER A 159 6.83 24.84 12.60
C SER A 159 7.36 23.50 12.09
N HIS A 160 7.98 22.73 12.97
CA HIS A 160 8.53 21.41 12.64
C HIS A 160 8.44 20.47 13.85
N ASN A 161 8.54 19.16 13.61
CA ASN A 161 8.75 18.17 14.65
C ASN A 161 10.19 17.58 14.57
N SER A 162 10.59 16.78 15.56
CA SER A 162 11.88 16.07 15.55
C SER A 162 11.95 14.93 14.51
N GLY A 163 10.85 14.61 13.82
CA GLY A 163 10.64 13.44 12.98
C GLY A 163 10.79 13.67 11.48
N ARG A 164 11.29 14.85 11.04
CA ARG A 164 11.44 15.27 9.63
C ARG A 164 10.15 15.75 8.96
N THR A 165 9.27 16.41 9.71
CA THR A 165 8.06 17.06 9.17
C THR A 165 8.14 18.57 9.35
N LEU A 166 7.74 19.32 8.31
CA LEU A 166 7.50 20.76 8.34
C LEU A 166 5.99 21.03 8.25
N PHE A 167 5.54 22.05 8.96
CA PHE A 167 4.16 22.54 8.89
C PHE A 167 4.16 24.01 8.49
N ILE A 168 3.28 24.38 7.56
CA ILE A 168 2.99 25.77 7.19
C ILE A 168 1.50 25.99 7.46
N ASN A 169 1.16 26.69 8.54
CA ASN A 169 -0.23 26.95 8.91
C ASN A 169 -0.66 28.35 8.49
N ASN A 170 -1.94 28.53 8.15
CA ASN A 170 -2.53 29.78 7.69
C ASN A 170 -1.89 30.37 6.41
N MET A 171 -1.35 29.53 5.52
CA MET A 171 -0.86 29.98 4.21
C MET A 171 -2.03 30.37 3.32
N THR A 172 -1.99 31.54 2.69
CA THR A 172 -3.03 31.92 1.73
C THR A 172 -2.68 31.45 0.32
N ALA A 173 -3.60 30.75 -0.33
CA ALA A 173 -3.53 30.38 -1.73
C ALA A 173 -4.89 30.63 -2.40
N ASP A 174 -4.90 31.41 -3.49
CA ASP A 174 -6.09 31.73 -4.27
C ASP A 174 -7.27 32.26 -3.43
N GLY A 175 -6.97 33.08 -2.42
CA GLY A 175 -7.97 33.72 -1.56
C GLY A 175 -8.54 32.82 -0.46
N LYS A 176 -8.03 31.59 -0.31
CA LYS A 176 -8.31 30.68 0.81
C LYS A 176 -7.06 30.49 1.66
N THR A 177 -7.25 30.19 2.93
CA THR A 177 -6.17 29.83 3.86
C THR A 177 -6.04 28.33 3.96
N TYR A 178 -4.81 27.82 4.04
CA TYR A 178 -4.48 26.41 4.11
C TYR A 178 -3.41 26.12 5.16
N ASP A 179 -3.52 24.95 5.76
CA ASP A 179 -2.47 24.31 6.54
C ASP A 179 -1.84 23.19 5.69
N ILE A 180 -0.51 23.24 5.56
CA ILE A 180 0.27 22.37 4.69
C ILE A 180 1.27 21.58 5.53
N ARG A 181 1.33 20.27 5.28
CA ARG A 181 2.36 19.40 5.83
C ARG A 181 3.34 19.01 4.74
N LEU A 182 4.62 19.05 5.08
CA LEU A 182 5.68 18.52 4.23
C LEU A 182 6.49 17.47 4.99
N ASP A 183 6.69 16.31 4.38
CA ASP A 183 7.50 15.21 4.95
C ASP A 183 8.71 14.91 4.08
N TRP A 184 9.83 14.53 4.72
CA TRP A 184 11.01 14.03 4.01
C TRP A 184 10.71 12.72 3.30
N ARG A 185 10.94 12.69 1.99
CA ARG A 185 10.84 11.49 1.15
C ARG A 185 12.21 11.13 0.60
N THR A 186 12.67 9.93 0.95
CA THR A 186 14.00 9.44 0.62
C THR A 186 14.15 9.20 -0.88
N GLU A 187 13.07 8.80 -1.54
CA GLU A 187 13.03 8.47 -2.96
C GLU A 187 13.31 9.70 -3.84
N MET A 188 12.88 10.88 -3.37
CA MET A 188 13.14 12.17 -4.03
C MET A 188 14.27 12.98 -3.39
N GLN A 189 14.84 12.52 -2.27
CA GLN A 189 15.84 13.24 -1.47
C GLN A 189 15.40 14.67 -1.09
N GLY A 190 14.14 14.83 -0.67
CA GLY A 190 13.59 16.16 -0.38
C GLY A 190 12.26 16.12 0.39
N TYR A 191 11.80 17.30 0.79
CA TYR A 191 10.48 17.46 1.41
C TYR A 191 9.39 17.52 0.34
N ALA A 192 8.41 16.62 0.43
CA ALA A 192 7.21 16.65 -0.39
C ALA A 192 6.03 17.16 0.41
N ILE A 193 5.09 17.83 -0.27
CA ILE A 193 3.77 18.08 0.29
C ILE A 193 3.08 16.73 0.48
N SER A 194 2.79 16.40 1.73
CA SER A 194 1.99 15.24 2.13
C SER A 194 0.56 15.63 2.47
N GLN A 195 0.29 16.92 2.65
CA GLN A 195 -1.03 17.44 3.00
C GLN A 195 -1.26 18.86 2.52
N ILE A 196 -2.49 19.13 2.08
CA ILE A 196 -3.04 20.49 1.92
C ILE A 196 -4.47 20.44 2.46
N ILE A 197 -4.77 21.19 3.53
CA ILE A 197 -6.13 21.32 4.09
C ILE A 197 -6.50 22.79 4.26
N PRO A 198 -7.76 23.22 4.02
CA PRO A 198 -8.17 24.58 4.34
C PRO A 198 -8.04 24.87 5.85
N THR A 199 -7.44 26.00 6.20
CA THR A 199 -7.31 26.46 7.58
C THR A 199 -8.68 26.72 8.19
N GLY A 200 -8.91 26.24 9.41
CA GLY A 200 -10.20 26.33 10.09
C GLY A 200 -11.01 25.03 9.99
N ASP A 201 -10.65 24.15 9.06
CA ASP A 201 -11.05 22.74 9.05
C ASP A 201 -10.08 21.91 9.92
N GLY A 202 -9.66 22.47 11.07
CA GLY A 202 -8.62 21.90 11.94
C GLY A 202 -8.84 20.41 12.20
N GLU A 203 -7.73 19.64 12.31
CA GLU A 203 -7.69 18.17 12.46
C GLU A 203 -9.06 17.52 12.34
N GLN A 204 -9.47 17.24 11.09
CA GLN A 204 -10.84 16.81 10.82
C GLN A 204 -11.24 15.71 11.79
N ASP A 205 -12.34 15.95 12.51
CA ASP A 205 -12.88 14.99 13.46
C ASP A 205 -13.59 13.88 12.67
N PHE A 206 -12.88 12.77 12.48
CA PHE A 206 -13.39 11.54 11.89
C PHE A 206 -14.09 10.65 12.94
N SER A 207 -14.45 11.20 14.10
CA SER A 207 -15.32 10.51 15.04
C SER A 207 -16.75 10.38 14.49
N GLY A 208 -17.41 9.30 14.90
CA GLY A 208 -18.80 9.03 14.57
C GLY A 208 -19.05 7.57 14.25
N THR A 209 -20.28 7.29 13.83
CA THR A 209 -20.69 5.97 13.36
C THR A 209 -20.77 6.01 11.84
N TYR A 210 -20.08 5.08 11.20
CA TYR A 210 -20.03 4.87 9.76
C TYR A 210 -20.68 3.53 9.45
N GLU A 211 -21.36 3.44 8.32
CA GLU A 211 -21.80 2.17 7.76
C GLU A 211 -20.71 1.65 6.82
N PHE A 212 -20.04 0.56 7.20
CA PHE A 212 -19.15 -0.15 6.30
C PHE A 212 -19.97 -1.02 5.35
N LYS A 213 -19.66 -0.96 4.06
CA LYS A 213 -20.20 -1.86 3.04
C LYS A 213 -19.04 -2.36 2.20
N GLY A 214 -18.76 -3.65 2.25
CA GLY A 214 -17.63 -4.25 1.54
C GLY A 214 -18.02 -5.50 0.76
N SER A 215 -17.48 -5.65 -0.44
CA SER A 215 -17.63 -6.85 -1.27
C SER A 215 -16.30 -7.60 -1.39
N LEU A 216 -16.40 -8.93 -1.49
CA LEU A 216 -15.26 -9.83 -1.55
C LEU A 216 -14.41 -9.58 -2.81
N VAL A 217 -13.12 -9.32 -2.60
CA VAL A 217 -12.13 -9.11 -3.68
C VAL A 217 -11.26 -10.35 -3.84
N SER A 218 -10.79 -10.94 -2.74
CA SER A 218 -9.96 -12.15 -2.79
C SER A 218 -10.17 -13.01 -1.55
N ASN A 219 -10.02 -14.33 -1.73
CA ASN A 219 -10.07 -15.31 -0.66
C ASN A 219 -8.99 -16.36 -0.90
N THR A 220 -8.01 -16.43 0.00
CA THR A 220 -6.94 -17.44 -0.05
C THR A 220 -7.18 -18.58 0.94
N CYS A 221 -8.27 -18.54 1.71
CA CYS A 221 -8.63 -19.60 2.64
C CYS A 221 -9.32 -20.76 1.90
N GLY A 222 -9.13 -21.98 2.39
CA GLY A 222 -9.71 -23.21 1.80
C GLY A 222 -11.23 -23.36 1.95
N ILE A 223 -11.91 -22.36 2.51
CA ILE A 223 -13.36 -22.29 2.70
C ILE A 223 -13.93 -21.02 2.09
N GLN A 224 -15.20 -21.07 1.71
CA GLN A 224 -15.87 -19.93 1.12
C GLN A 224 -16.11 -18.83 2.15
N ALA A 225 -15.57 -17.64 1.88
CA ALA A 225 -15.83 -16.43 2.64
C ALA A 225 -17.19 -15.80 2.28
N PRO A 226 -17.81 -15.01 3.18
CA PRO A 226 -18.97 -14.19 2.85
C PRO A 226 -18.71 -13.34 1.60
N SER A 227 -19.71 -13.18 0.72
CA SER A 227 -19.58 -12.38 -0.50
C SER A 227 -19.57 -10.89 -0.21
N ASP A 228 -20.31 -10.48 0.81
CA ASP A 228 -20.49 -9.10 1.21
C ASP A 228 -20.47 -9.03 2.74
N LEU A 229 -20.03 -7.88 3.26
CA LEU A 229 -19.98 -7.58 4.68
C LEU A 229 -20.52 -6.16 4.87
N ASN A 230 -21.52 -6.01 5.74
CA ASN A 230 -22.12 -4.71 6.05
C ASN A 230 -22.31 -4.57 7.56
N GLY A 231 -22.01 -3.40 8.10
CA GLY A 231 -22.20 -3.15 9.53
C GLY A 231 -21.57 -1.85 10.05
N PRO A 232 -21.97 -1.40 11.25
CA PRO A 232 -21.52 -0.14 11.81
C PRO A 232 -20.09 -0.20 12.36
N LEU A 233 -19.30 0.80 11.98
CA LEU A 233 -18.02 1.15 12.56
C LEU A 233 -18.18 2.43 13.38
N THR A 234 -18.01 2.37 14.70
CA THR A 234 -18.05 3.54 15.58
C THR A 234 -16.65 3.93 16.02
N LEU A 235 -16.27 5.19 15.82
CA LEU A 235 -14.93 5.71 16.08
C LEU A 235 -14.94 6.95 16.97
N SER A 236 -13.88 7.07 17.77
CA SER A 236 -13.49 8.24 18.53
C SER A 236 -12.04 8.57 18.21
N GLN A 237 -11.80 9.84 17.92
CA GLN A 237 -10.49 10.38 17.58
C GLN A 237 -9.90 11.19 18.75
N ASN A 238 -8.60 11.00 18.99
CA ASN A 238 -7.80 11.83 19.89
C ASN A 238 -6.47 12.17 19.20
N GLY A 239 -6.37 13.37 18.62
CA GLY A 239 -5.28 13.69 17.72
C GLY A 239 -5.33 12.81 16.47
N SER A 240 -4.19 12.25 16.09
CA SER A 240 -4.10 11.28 14.99
C SER A 240 -4.49 9.85 15.40
N GLN A 241 -4.85 9.60 16.66
CA GLN A 241 -5.22 8.27 17.13
C GLN A 241 -6.72 8.03 16.94
N LEU A 242 -7.05 6.87 16.40
CA LEU A 242 -8.42 6.37 16.34
C LEU A 242 -8.60 5.20 17.29
N SER A 243 -9.72 5.20 17.98
CA SER A 243 -10.19 4.07 18.78
C SER A 243 -11.66 3.86 18.52
N GLY A 244 -12.14 2.62 18.64
CA GLY A 244 -13.54 2.38 18.39
C GLY A 244 -13.93 0.92 18.38
N ASN A 245 -15.02 0.66 17.69
CA ASN A 245 -15.69 -0.62 17.70
C ASN A 245 -16.31 -0.92 16.33
N LEU A 246 -15.98 -2.09 15.78
CA LEU A 246 -16.65 -2.71 14.65
C LEU A 246 -17.55 -3.80 15.20
N GLU A 247 -18.83 -3.50 15.42
CA GLU A 247 -19.86 -4.45 15.91
C GLU A 247 -19.43 -5.38 17.07
N GLY A 248 -18.86 -4.81 18.13
CA GLY A 248 -18.39 -5.54 19.31
C GLY A 248 -16.89 -5.81 19.33
N VAL A 249 -16.20 -5.75 18.19
CA VAL A 249 -14.75 -5.91 18.11
C VAL A 249 -14.06 -4.56 18.28
N SER A 250 -13.18 -4.45 19.28
CA SER A 250 -12.42 -3.21 19.51
C SER A 250 -11.40 -3.02 18.39
N VAL A 251 -11.35 -1.81 17.84
CA VAL A 251 -10.38 -1.38 16.84
C VAL A 251 -9.54 -0.23 17.37
N LEU A 252 -8.25 -0.24 17.04
CA LEU A 252 -7.30 0.81 17.36
C LEU A 252 -6.48 1.13 16.13
N GLY A 253 -6.10 2.39 15.97
CA GLY A 253 -5.35 2.79 14.80
C GLY A 253 -5.01 4.26 14.78
N ALA A 254 -4.73 4.75 13.59
CA ALA A 254 -4.43 6.14 13.35
C ALA A 254 -5.16 6.66 12.11
N VAL A 255 -5.35 7.96 12.09
CA VAL A 255 -5.81 8.73 10.94
C VAL A 255 -4.84 9.86 10.70
N ASP A 256 -4.47 10.07 9.44
CA ASP A 256 -3.77 11.27 9.05
C ASP A 256 -4.78 12.39 8.76
N ALA A 257 -4.29 13.61 8.68
CA ALA A 257 -5.16 14.74 8.45
C ALA A 257 -5.62 14.86 6.97
N GLN A 258 -5.40 13.83 6.14
CA GLN A 258 -5.98 13.65 4.79
C GLN A 258 -7.15 12.64 4.85
N GLY A 259 -7.50 12.16 6.05
CA GLY A 259 -8.53 11.15 6.26
C GLY A 259 -8.08 9.73 5.97
N ASN A 260 -6.82 9.48 5.61
CA ASN A 260 -6.34 8.11 5.47
C ASN A 260 -6.23 7.49 6.84
N PHE A 261 -6.75 6.29 6.99
CA PHE A 261 -6.75 5.62 8.27
C PHE A 261 -6.32 4.17 8.13
N SER A 262 -5.77 3.65 9.22
CA SER A 262 -5.48 2.23 9.40
C SER A 262 -5.88 1.84 10.80
N LEU A 263 -6.87 0.95 10.90
CA LEU A 263 -7.41 0.37 12.11
C LEU A 263 -7.05 -1.11 12.16
N THR A 264 -6.76 -1.62 13.35
CA THR A 264 -6.45 -3.02 13.58
C THR A 264 -7.20 -3.49 14.82
N THR A 265 -7.69 -4.72 14.78
CA THR A 265 -8.30 -5.36 15.95
C THR A 265 -7.24 -6.02 16.82
N SER A 266 -7.60 -6.33 18.06
CA SER A 266 -6.76 -7.20 18.89
C SER A 266 -6.62 -8.57 18.23
N VAL A 267 -5.42 -9.16 18.34
CA VAL A 267 -5.18 -10.53 17.91
C VAL A 267 -5.99 -11.47 18.81
N GLU A 268 -6.84 -12.29 18.20
CA GLU A 268 -7.56 -13.35 18.89
C GLU A 268 -6.84 -14.67 18.64
N GLU A 269 -6.25 -15.23 19.69
CA GLU A 269 -5.69 -16.58 19.67
C GLU A 269 -6.78 -17.59 20.07
N THR A 270 -7.02 -18.59 19.23
CA THR A 270 -7.90 -19.71 19.57
C THR A 270 -7.10 -20.99 19.72
N GLU A 271 -7.25 -21.65 20.87
CA GLU A 271 -6.83 -23.03 21.06
C GLU A 271 -7.66 -23.96 20.17
N ASN A 272 -7.03 -24.59 19.19
CA ASN A 272 -7.71 -25.43 18.22
C ASN A 272 -6.86 -26.67 17.92
N SER A 273 -6.66 -27.52 18.92
CA SER A 273 -5.86 -28.75 18.78
C SER A 273 -6.27 -29.60 17.56
N PRO A 274 -5.32 -30.02 16.69
CA PRO A 274 -3.86 -29.84 16.83
C PRO A 274 -3.30 -28.49 16.35
N CYS A 275 -4.08 -27.70 15.60
CA CYS A 275 -3.64 -26.46 14.96
C CYS A 275 -4.18 -25.20 15.66
N ASN A 276 -3.46 -24.66 16.64
CA ASN A 276 -3.78 -23.35 17.20
C ASN A 276 -3.66 -22.27 16.12
N ILE A 277 -4.60 -21.32 16.12
CA ILE A 277 -4.64 -20.23 15.14
C ILE A 277 -4.81 -18.90 15.84
N GLN A 278 -4.32 -17.85 15.19
CA GLN A 278 -4.61 -16.48 15.55
C GLN A 278 -5.25 -15.76 14.37
N SER A 279 -6.19 -14.87 14.67
CA SER A 279 -6.85 -14.03 13.68
C SER A 279 -6.88 -12.57 14.10
N TYR A 280 -6.79 -11.68 13.11
CA TYR A 280 -6.94 -10.24 13.28
C TYR A 280 -7.43 -9.59 12.00
N GLN A 281 -8.01 -8.42 12.13
CA GLN A 281 -8.54 -7.62 11.04
C GLN A 281 -7.72 -6.35 10.89
N VAL A 282 -7.45 -5.97 9.64
CA VAL A 282 -6.88 -4.66 9.29
C VAL A 282 -7.89 -3.97 8.40
N LEU A 283 -8.34 -2.80 8.83
CA LEU A 283 -9.27 -1.95 8.10
C LEU A 283 -8.55 -0.67 7.71
N GLN A 284 -8.40 -0.43 6.42
CA GLN A 284 -7.70 0.72 5.87
C GLN A 284 -8.60 1.44 4.89
N GLY A 285 -8.37 2.73 4.69
CA GLY A 285 -9.20 3.51 3.79
C GLY A 285 -8.97 4.99 3.92
N ASN A 286 -9.91 5.75 3.38
CA ASN A 286 -9.91 7.20 3.49
C ASN A 286 -11.33 7.71 3.77
N PHE A 287 -11.50 8.48 4.85
CA PHE A 287 -12.80 9.01 5.27
C PHE A 287 -13.37 10.06 4.32
N ILE A 288 -12.51 10.76 3.56
CA ILE A 288 -12.91 11.84 2.66
C ILE A 288 -13.38 11.25 1.31
N SER A 289 -12.66 10.26 0.78
CA SER A 289 -13.10 9.55 -0.43
C SER A 289 -14.08 8.41 -0.15
N GLU A 290 -14.44 8.19 1.12
CA GLU A 290 -15.35 7.14 1.58
C GLU A 290 -14.93 5.74 1.10
N THR A 291 -13.63 5.46 0.97
CA THR A 291 -13.11 4.17 0.50
C THR A 291 -12.62 3.29 1.63
N SER A 292 -12.74 1.97 1.46
CA SER A 292 -12.37 0.98 2.46
C SER A 292 -11.78 -0.29 1.87
N ILE A 293 -10.85 -0.87 2.63
CA ILE A 293 -10.31 -2.22 2.46
C ILE A 293 -10.30 -2.89 3.83
N LEU A 294 -10.96 -4.04 3.93
CA LEU A 294 -10.93 -4.90 5.11
C LEU A 294 -10.18 -6.19 4.79
N ALA A 295 -9.05 -6.41 5.46
CA ALA A 295 -8.31 -7.66 5.39
C ALA A 295 -8.54 -8.47 6.67
N PHE A 296 -9.08 -9.68 6.53
CA PHE A 296 -9.17 -10.68 7.59
C PHE A 296 -8.00 -11.64 7.45
N ASN A 297 -7.12 -11.70 8.44
CA ASN A 297 -5.90 -12.52 8.41
C ASN A 297 -6.01 -13.66 9.40
N VAL A 298 -5.66 -14.88 8.97
CA VAL A 298 -5.56 -16.07 9.82
C VAL A 298 -4.19 -16.70 9.63
N GLN A 299 -3.51 -16.97 10.74
CA GLN A 299 -2.25 -17.68 10.73
C GLN A 299 -2.13 -18.66 11.89
N GLN A 300 -1.36 -19.71 11.71
CA GLN A 300 -1.04 -20.67 12.76
C GLN A 300 -0.28 -19.98 13.93
N VAL A 301 -0.51 -20.48 15.15
CA VAL A 301 0.30 -20.18 16.32
C VAL A 301 1.23 -21.36 16.59
N GLY A 302 2.54 -21.13 16.48
CA GLY A 302 3.58 -22.16 16.57
C GLY A 302 3.94 -22.79 15.22
N ASP A 303 4.91 -23.71 15.23
CA ASP A 303 5.52 -24.30 14.02
C ASP A 303 5.21 -25.81 13.90
N ASP A 304 3.94 -26.21 13.99
CA ASP A 304 3.56 -27.60 13.71
C ASP A 304 3.46 -27.82 12.18
N PRO A 305 4.35 -28.63 11.58
CA PRO A 305 4.38 -28.88 10.13
C PRO A 305 3.13 -29.62 9.61
N ALA A 306 2.32 -30.23 10.49
CA ALA A 306 1.04 -30.80 10.11
C ALA A 306 -0.08 -29.75 9.94
N CYS A 307 0.19 -28.49 10.30
CA CYS A 307 -0.81 -27.44 10.48
C CYS A 307 -0.46 -26.12 9.74
N SER A 308 0.12 -26.17 8.54
CA SER A 308 0.50 -24.96 7.79
C SER A 308 -0.71 -24.15 7.33
N ILE A 309 -1.14 -23.16 8.12
CA ILE A 309 -2.24 -22.25 7.79
C ILE A 309 -1.73 -20.82 7.75
N LYS A 310 -1.80 -20.23 6.56
CA LYS A 310 -1.68 -18.80 6.34
C LYS A 310 -2.67 -18.42 5.25
N CYS A 311 -3.75 -17.75 5.63
CA CYS A 311 -4.73 -17.28 4.66
C CYS A 311 -5.25 -15.91 5.04
N ALA A 312 -5.74 -15.22 4.02
CA ALA A 312 -6.33 -13.90 4.11
C ALA A 312 -7.57 -13.82 3.22
N VAL A 313 -8.54 -13.05 3.68
CA VAL A 313 -9.73 -12.64 2.91
C VAL A 313 -9.70 -11.13 2.80
N LEU A 314 -9.90 -10.61 1.59
CA LEU A 314 -9.88 -9.17 1.30
C LEU A 314 -11.25 -8.72 0.81
N TYR A 315 -11.77 -7.67 1.44
CA TYR A 315 -12.96 -6.95 1.02
C TYR A 315 -12.60 -5.52 0.64
N SER A 316 -13.29 -4.96 -0.33
CA SER A 316 -13.21 -3.55 -0.68
C SER A 316 -14.61 -2.94 -0.73
N GLY A 317 -14.73 -1.69 -0.31
CA GLY A 317 -15.99 -0.96 -0.47
C GLY A 317 -15.93 0.45 0.11
N THR A 318 -16.98 0.85 0.84
CA THR A 318 -17.16 2.23 1.28
C THR A 318 -17.44 2.40 2.78
N PHE A 319 -17.27 3.64 3.28
CA PHE A 319 -17.77 4.11 4.57
C PHE A 319 -18.71 5.29 4.38
N GLU A 320 -19.99 5.08 4.59
CA GLU A 320 -20.96 6.16 4.54
C GLU A 320 -21.25 6.62 5.97
N LYS A 321 -21.06 7.92 6.28
CA LYS A 321 -21.60 8.49 7.54
C LYS A 321 -23.10 8.66 7.32
N PRO A 322 -23.98 7.91 8.01
CA PRO A 322 -25.40 8.09 7.83
C PRO A 322 -25.71 9.54 8.20
N GLY A 323 -26.16 10.35 7.24
CA GLY A 323 -26.73 11.66 7.55
C GLY A 323 -27.84 11.47 8.58
N ASN A 324 -28.18 12.51 9.37
CA ASN A 324 -29.31 12.49 10.30
C ASN A 324 -30.62 12.17 9.56
N VAL A 325 -30.86 10.90 9.27
CA VAL A 325 -32.07 10.37 8.66
C VAL A 325 -32.89 9.87 9.83
N THR A 326 -33.94 10.63 10.14
CA THR A 326 -35.07 10.18 10.93
C THR A 326 -35.49 8.80 10.43
N THR A 327 -35.35 7.80 11.29
CA THR A 327 -35.68 6.40 11.05
C THR A 327 -37.12 6.25 10.54
N THR A 328 -37.28 5.83 9.29
CA THR A 328 -38.36 4.90 8.95
C THR A 328 -37.79 3.50 9.06
N SER A 329 -38.25 2.80 10.09
CA SER A 329 -38.00 1.39 10.35
C SER A 329 -38.35 0.55 9.12
N GLU A 330 -37.34 0.01 8.47
CA GLU A 330 -37.43 -1.31 7.84
C GLU A 330 -36.31 -2.17 8.43
N ASN A 331 -36.71 -3.32 8.95
CA ASN A 331 -35.83 -4.34 9.52
C ASN A 331 -35.67 -5.44 8.46
N PRO A 332 -34.54 -5.51 7.74
CA PRO A 332 -34.12 -6.71 7.05
C PRO A 332 -33.10 -7.44 7.92
N SER A 333 -33.42 -8.69 8.27
CA SER A 333 -32.55 -9.72 8.87
C SER A 333 -31.08 -9.33 9.10
N GLU A 334 -30.74 -9.04 10.36
CA GLU A 334 -29.38 -8.78 10.87
C GLU A 334 -28.43 -9.95 10.57
N GLN A 335 -27.71 -9.88 9.45
CA GLN A 335 -26.39 -10.51 9.32
C GLN A 335 -25.36 -9.40 9.44
N THR A 336 -24.54 -9.51 10.47
CA THR A 336 -23.58 -8.51 10.89
C THR A 336 -22.17 -8.97 10.53
N ILE A 337 -21.26 -8.06 10.18
CA ILE A 337 -19.86 -8.33 9.83
C ILE A 337 -19.22 -9.30 10.84
N THR A 338 -19.43 -9.04 12.13
CA THR A 338 -18.86 -9.87 13.19
C THR A 338 -19.44 -11.28 13.19
N SER A 339 -20.75 -11.43 12.96
CA SER A 339 -21.38 -12.75 12.89
C SER A 339 -20.91 -13.57 11.69
N ASP A 340 -20.73 -12.92 10.53
CA ASP A 340 -20.31 -13.57 9.30
C ASP A 340 -18.83 -13.98 9.35
N LEU A 341 -17.97 -13.11 9.89
CA LEU A 341 -16.55 -13.43 10.12
C LEU A 341 -16.38 -14.48 11.21
N GLN A 342 -17.21 -14.46 12.27
CA GLN A 342 -17.19 -15.49 13.30
C GLN A 342 -17.60 -16.85 12.72
N ALA A 343 -18.72 -16.91 11.98
CA ALA A 343 -19.18 -18.14 11.34
C ALA A 343 -18.18 -18.67 10.31
N PHE A 344 -17.51 -17.78 9.59
CA PHE A 344 -16.38 -18.13 8.72
C PHE A 344 -15.24 -18.77 9.52
N THR A 345 -14.81 -18.14 10.61
CA THR A 345 -13.73 -18.63 11.47
C THR A 345 -14.09 -19.99 12.10
N ASP A 346 -15.34 -20.20 12.52
CA ASP A 346 -15.78 -21.46 13.10
C ASP A 346 -15.81 -22.61 12.07
N ARG A 347 -16.20 -22.33 10.82
CA ARG A 347 -16.08 -23.31 9.73
C ARG A 347 -14.63 -23.63 9.39
N LEU A 348 -13.74 -22.66 9.48
CA LEU A 348 -12.31 -22.87 9.29
C LEU A 348 -11.77 -23.79 10.40
N LYS A 349 -12.15 -23.54 11.66
CA LYS A 349 -11.78 -24.40 12.80
C LYS A 349 -12.24 -25.85 12.60
N GLU A 350 -13.46 -26.05 12.12
CA GLU A 350 -13.99 -27.40 11.87
C GLU A 350 -13.20 -28.15 10.79
N GLN A 351 -12.83 -27.49 9.69
CA GLN A 351 -11.96 -28.11 8.67
C GLN A 351 -10.61 -28.54 9.24
N LEU A 352 -10.06 -27.77 10.17
CA LEU A 352 -8.76 -28.05 10.80
C LEU A 352 -8.84 -29.17 11.85
N ARG A 353 -10.02 -29.43 12.41
CA ARG A 353 -10.26 -30.55 13.34
C ARG A 353 -10.52 -31.86 12.62
N SER A 354 -11.02 -31.80 11.38
CA SER A 354 -11.25 -33.00 10.59
C SER A 354 -9.90 -33.63 10.22
N PRO A 355 -9.65 -34.92 10.49
CA PRO A 355 -8.43 -35.55 10.05
C PRO A 355 -8.37 -35.42 8.53
N MET A 356 -7.30 -34.81 7.99
CA MET A 356 -6.96 -34.96 6.57
C MET A 356 -7.05 -36.46 6.28
N SER A 357 -8.09 -36.89 5.57
CA SER A 357 -8.13 -38.25 5.06
C SER A 357 -6.90 -38.35 4.16
N ARG A 358 -5.87 -39.09 4.60
CA ARG A 358 -4.84 -39.58 3.71
C ARG A 358 -5.56 -40.27 2.57
N GLY A 359 -5.49 -39.68 1.38
CA GLY A 359 -5.83 -40.40 0.16
C GLY A 359 -4.84 -41.55 0.03
N ASP A 360 -5.38 -42.77 0.08
CA ASP A 360 -4.75 -43.94 -0.53
C ASP A 360 -4.97 -43.90 -2.06
#